data_AF-K1ZFA6-F1
#
_entry.id   AF-K1ZFA6-F1
#
_cell.length_a   1.000
_cell.length_b   1.000
_cell.length_c   1.000
_cell.angle_alpha   90.00
_cell.angle_beta   90.00
_cell.angle_gamma   90.00
#
_symmetry.space_group_name_H-M   'P 1'
#
loop_
_entity.id
_entity.type
_entity.pdbx_description
1 polymer ?
#
loop_
_entity_poly.entity_id
_entity_poly.type
_entity_poly.pdbx_seq_one_letter_code
_entity_poly.pdbx_strand_id
1 'polypeptide(L)'
;MAGLLLDDSEDGSSPFELPEKILNPSQFTVIYRNESGLALNNSNDSVRILTPDGDTIDEVGYEKTKEGLSYQRIIAINPSTGASEEEWQWGEPTAGSENIFLYKITTAVIEFSSGILSTKDGEFKTSKLETSAELTSTIFRPDTEITITYQTLNGENEITSFELREAKTEETEITIENTSEPLYKKLLPYLTTLFAVALLSLYEAKKSAKEKRHTT
;
A
#
# COMPACT_ATOMS: atom_id res chain seq x y z
N MET A 1 11.40 -25.01 15.21
CA MET A 1 10.31 -25.26 14.25
C MET A 1 10.23 -26.73 13.83
N ALA A 2 10.70 -27.67 14.67
CA ALA A 2 10.76 -29.08 14.27
C ALA A 2 9.35 -29.64 14.03
N GLY A 3 9.18 -30.35 12.91
CA GLY A 3 7.92 -31.00 12.51
C GLY A 3 6.86 -30.07 11.89
N LEU A 4 7.09 -28.77 11.80
CA LEU A 4 6.16 -27.87 11.11
C LEU A 4 6.29 -28.03 9.59
N LEU A 5 5.17 -27.91 8.89
CA LEU A 5 5.12 -27.98 7.44
C LEU A 5 4.81 -26.60 6.84
N LEU A 6 5.38 -26.32 5.68
CA LEU A 6 5.12 -25.15 4.86
C LEU A 6 4.42 -25.60 3.58
N ASP A 7 3.32 -24.95 3.22
CA ASP A 7 2.47 -25.40 2.12
C ASP A 7 1.95 -24.22 1.29
N ASP A 8 1.70 -24.44 -0.01
CA ASP A 8 1.20 -23.41 -0.93
C ASP A 8 -0.33 -23.47 -1.14
N SER A 9 -0.96 -24.64 -1.02
CA SER A 9 -2.42 -24.78 -0.95
C SER A 9 -2.84 -26.22 -0.63
N GLU A 10 -4.11 -26.42 -0.24
CA GLU A 10 -4.63 -27.75 0.13
C GLU A 10 -4.58 -28.78 -1.01
N ASP A 11 -4.78 -28.31 -2.25
CA ASP A 11 -4.73 -29.13 -3.47
C ASP A 11 -3.44 -28.87 -4.30
N GLY A 12 -2.43 -28.26 -3.66
CA GLY A 12 -1.22 -27.75 -4.31
C GLY A 12 -0.08 -28.75 -4.42
N SER A 13 1.11 -28.27 -4.11
CA SER A 13 2.30 -29.12 -4.02
C SER A 13 2.32 -29.91 -2.71
N SER A 14 3.25 -30.87 -2.58
CA SER A 14 3.42 -31.54 -1.30
C SER A 14 3.97 -30.56 -0.24
N PRO A 15 3.41 -30.54 0.98
CA PRO A 15 3.93 -29.71 2.05
C PRO A 15 5.42 -29.98 2.30
N PHE A 16 6.18 -28.92 2.47
CA PHE A 16 7.60 -28.94 2.76
C PHE A 16 7.84 -28.98 4.27
N GLU A 17 8.62 -29.95 4.75
CA GLU A 17 9.02 -30.00 6.15
C GLU A 17 10.05 -28.91 6.46
N LEU A 18 9.73 -28.01 7.39
CA LEU A 18 10.63 -26.93 7.78
C LEU A 18 11.88 -27.49 8.48
N PRO A 19 13.06 -26.91 8.23
CA PRO A 19 14.30 -27.39 8.84
C PRO A 19 14.26 -27.28 10.36
N GLU A 20 14.89 -28.24 11.04
CA GLU A 20 15.05 -28.23 12.50
C GLU A 20 15.97 -27.08 12.94
N LYS A 21 15.37 -25.89 13.06
CA LYS A 21 16.03 -24.66 13.47
C LYS A 21 15.25 -23.98 14.60
N ILE A 22 16.00 -23.36 15.51
CA ILE A 22 15.47 -22.46 16.52
C ILE A 22 15.47 -21.05 15.91
N LEU A 23 14.29 -20.43 15.83
CA LEU A 23 14.16 -18.99 15.56
C LEU A 23 13.92 -18.28 16.89
N ASN A 24 14.82 -17.36 17.23
CA ASN A 24 14.62 -16.47 18.37
C ASN A 24 13.62 -15.35 17.99
N PRO A 25 13.08 -14.61 18.98
CA PRO A 25 12.26 -13.44 18.68
C PRO A 25 12.93 -12.51 17.68
N SER A 26 12.14 -11.99 16.73
CA SER A 26 12.58 -11.12 15.63
C SER A 26 13.54 -11.75 14.60
N GLN A 27 13.80 -13.07 14.67
CA GLN A 27 14.56 -13.76 13.63
C GLN A 27 13.65 -14.30 12.53
N PHE A 28 14.19 -14.35 11.32
CA PHE A 28 13.53 -14.94 10.17
C PHE A 28 14.39 -16.04 9.55
N THR A 29 13.77 -16.84 8.69
CA THR A 29 14.45 -17.80 7.81
C THR A 29 13.94 -17.62 6.39
N VAL A 30 14.79 -17.92 5.42
CA VAL A 30 14.43 -17.88 4.00
C VAL A 30 14.35 -19.32 3.51
N ILE A 31 13.21 -19.69 2.92
CA ILE A 31 13.01 -20.98 2.26
C ILE A 31 12.93 -20.71 0.77
N TYR A 32 13.84 -21.31 0.00
CA TYR A 32 13.87 -21.10 -1.44
C TYR A 32 13.01 -22.14 -2.16
N ARG A 33 12.48 -21.79 -3.34
CA ARG A 33 11.70 -22.72 -4.18
C ARG A 33 12.48 -23.97 -4.59
N ASN A 34 13.78 -23.85 -4.87
CA ASN A 34 14.62 -25.00 -5.24
C ASN A 34 14.89 -25.95 -4.05
N GLU A 35 14.68 -25.49 -2.82
CA GLU A 35 14.76 -26.30 -1.61
C GLU A 35 13.41 -26.95 -1.29
N SER A 36 12.34 -26.17 -1.33
CA SER A 36 11.01 -26.61 -0.89
C SER A 36 10.18 -27.30 -1.96
N GLY A 37 10.39 -26.96 -3.24
CA GLY A 37 9.55 -27.40 -4.35
C GLY A 37 8.22 -26.65 -4.48
N LEU A 38 7.83 -25.83 -3.49
CA LEU A 38 6.58 -25.04 -3.49
C LEU A 38 6.54 -24.06 -4.66
N ALA A 39 5.39 -23.90 -5.30
CA ALA A 39 5.22 -23.13 -6.52
C ALA A 39 4.23 -21.99 -6.33
N LEU A 40 4.68 -20.95 -5.61
CA LEU A 40 3.91 -19.72 -5.39
C LEU A 40 3.67 -18.93 -6.69
N ASN A 41 2.40 -18.90 -7.13
CA ASN A 41 2.00 -18.28 -8.40
C ASN A 41 1.63 -16.81 -8.22
N ASN A 42 1.88 -15.97 -9.23
CA ASN A 42 1.54 -14.53 -9.18
C ASN A 42 0.05 -14.21 -9.46
N SER A 43 -0.83 -15.21 -9.60
CA SER A 43 -2.27 -15.01 -9.88
C SER A 43 -3.11 -14.91 -8.62
N ASN A 44 -2.89 -15.81 -7.70
CA ASN A 44 -3.51 -15.96 -6.39
C ASN A 44 -2.88 -17.23 -5.81
N ASP A 45 -2.48 -17.18 -4.56
CA ASP A 45 -1.96 -18.34 -3.85
C ASP A 45 -2.00 -18.09 -2.35
N SER A 46 -1.61 -19.09 -1.58
CA SER A 46 -1.44 -18.96 -0.15
C SER A 46 -0.08 -19.46 0.31
N VAL A 47 0.34 -19.03 1.50
CA VAL A 47 1.42 -19.68 2.24
C VAL A 47 0.86 -20.06 3.59
N ARG A 48 0.95 -21.34 3.92
CA ARG A 48 0.35 -21.92 5.12
C ARG A 48 1.42 -22.60 5.96
N ILE A 49 1.35 -22.40 7.27
CA ILE A 49 2.13 -23.16 8.25
C ILE A 49 1.21 -24.20 8.86
N LEU A 50 1.58 -25.48 8.73
CA LEU A 50 0.79 -26.59 9.25
C LEU A 50 1.54 -27.29 10.40
N THR A 51 0.76 -27.89 11.30
CA THR A 51 1.25 -28.89 12.27
C THR A 51 1.65 -30.18 11.54
N PRO A 52 2.41 -31.10 12.19
CA PRO A 52 2.71 -32.42 11.62
C PRO A 52 1.47 -33.23 11.26
N ASP A 53 0.35 -32.99 11.94
CA ASP A 53 -0.93 -33.69 11.74
C ASP A 53 -1.76 -33.07 10.58
N GLY A 54 -1.30 -31.95 10.01
CA GLY A 54 -1.93 -31.26 8.88
C GLY A 54 -2.83 -30.08 9.25
N ASP A 55 -3.00 -29.77 10.54
CA ASP A 55 -3.80 -28.61 10.97
C ASP A 55 -3.10 -27.28 10.69
N THR A 56 -3.81 -26.28 10.17
CA THR A 56 -3.28 -24.93 9.91
C THR A 56 -3.03 -24.14 11.20
N ILE A 57 -1.80 -23.66 11.36
CA ILE A 57 -1.38 -22.74 12.44
C ILE A 57 -1.56 -21.29 12.01
N ASP A 58 -1.11 -20.96 10.80
CA ASP A 58 -1.17 -19.62 10.21
C ASP A 58 -1.26 -19.72 8.69
N GLU A 59 -1.89 -18.73 8.07
CA GLU A 59 -2.11 -18.68 6.63
C GLU A 59 -2.12 -17.23 6.13
N VAL A 60 -1.40 -17.01 5.05
CA VAL A 60 -1.38 -15.75 4.33
C VAL A 60 -1.74 -16.01 2.87
N GLY A 61 -2.97 -15.66 2.51
CA GLY A 61 -3.40 -15.60 1.13
C GLY A 61 -2.98 -14.29 0.47
N TYR A 62 -2.69 -14.33 -0.82
CA TYR A 62 -2.41 -13.13 -1.59
C TYR A 62 -3.07 -13.17 -2.97
N GLU A 63 -3.30 -11.99 -3.54
CA GLU A 63 -3.99 -11.84 -4.82
C GLU A 63 -3.03 -11.64 -6.00
N LYS A 64 -3.60 -11.43 -7.19
CA LYS A 64 -2.84 -11.22 -8.41
C LYS A 64 -1.87 -10.05 -8.29
N THR A 65 -0.62 -10.29 -8.68
CA THR A 65 0.46 -9.30 -8.62
C THR A 65 1.25 -9.21 -9.92
N LYS A 66 2.21 -8.29 -9.96
CA LYS A 66 3.20 -8.18 -11.03
C LYS A 66 4.47 -8.94 -10.64
N GLU A 67 5.20 -9.40 -11.65
CA GLU A 67 6.53 -10.00 -11.44
C GLU A 67 7.47 -9.00 -10.74
N GLY A 68 8.36 -9.53 -9.91
CA GLY A 68 9.35 -8.74 -9.17
C GLY A 68 8.86 -8.17 -7.84
N LEU A 69 7.61 -8.38 -7.46
CA LEU A 69 7.07 -7.93 -6.17
C LEU A 69 6.97 -9.08 -5.16
N SER A 70 7.05 -8.74 -3.87
CA SER A 70 6.83 -9.64 -2.74
C SER A 70 5.64 -9.17 -1.92
N TYR A 71 4.80 -10.11 -1.48
CA TYR A 71 3.76 -9.81 -0.50
C TYR A 71 4.38 -9.89 0.89
N GLN A 72 4.48 -8.76 1.55
CA GLN A 72 5.26 -8.60 2.77
C GLN A 72 4.45 -7.96 3.88
N ARG A 73 4.63 -8.47 5.09
CA ARG A 73 4.12 -7.84 6.32
C ARG A 73 5.05 -6.71 6.69
N ILE A 74 4.49 -5.50 6.75
CA ILE A 74 5.16 -4.31 7.25
C ILE A 74 4.61 -3.92 8.61
N ILE A 75 5.41 -3.15 9.35
CA ILE A 75 4.99 -2.53 10.60
C ILE A 75 5.01 -1.02 10.37
N ALA A 76 3.85 -0.39 10.49
CA ALA A 76 3.68 1.05 10.45
C ALA A 76 3.67 1.60 11.88
N ILE A 77 4.67 2.43 12.21
CA ILE A 77 4.82 3.00 13.55
C ILE A 77 4.36 4.46 13.53
N ASN A 78 3.50 4.83 14.48
CA ASN A 78 3.22 6.23 14.76
C ASN A 78 4.42 6.83 15.52
N PRO A 79 5.17 7.78 14.93
CA PRO A 79 6.40 8.29 15.54
C PRO A 79 6.15 9.10 16.81
N SER A 80 4.93 9.63 17.01
CA SER A 80 4.58 10.43 18.19
C SER A 80 4.14 9.58 19.38
N THR A 81 3.45 8.46 19.13
CA THR A 81 2.89 7.61 20.21
C THR A 81 3.64 6.31 20.42
N GLY A 82 4.44 5.88 19.44
CA GLY A 82 5.07 4.56 19.41
C GLY A 82 4.09 3.41 19.15
N ALA A 83 2.81 3.71 18.90
CA ALA A 83 1.83 2.69 18.51
C ALA A 83 2.22 2.11 17.14
N SER A 84 2.07 0.80 16.98
CA SER A 84 2.38 0.09 15.75
C SER A 84 1.15 -0.62 15.21
N GLU A 85 0.98 -0.56 13.89
CA GLU A 85 -0.01 -1.31 13.14
C GLU A 85 0.71 -2.22 12.15
N GLU A 86 0.18 -3.41 11.94
CA GLU A 86 0.73 -4.37 10.98
C GLU A 86 -0.14 -4.39 9.74
N GLU A 87 0.49 -4.37 8.57
CA GLU A 87 -0.21 -4.34 7.29
C GLU A 87 0.51 -5.25 6.29
N TRP A 88 -0.26 -5.94 5.45
CA TRP A 88 0.29 -6.70 4.33
C TRP A 88 0.19 -5.88 3.05
N GLN A 89 1.29 -5.79 2.32
CA GLN A 89 1.32 -5.06 1.06
C GLN A 89 2.30 -5.67 0.06
N TRP A 90 2.17 -5.26 -1.20
CA TRP A 90 3.15 -5.55 -2.23
C TRP A 90 4.32 -4.58 -2.15
N GLY A 91 5.54 -5.10 -2.12
CA GLY A 91 6.77 -4.31 -2.08
C GLY A 91 7.92 -4.96 -2.82
N GLU A 92 9.06 -4.28 -2.81
CA GLU A 92 10.32 -4.83 -3.34
C GLU A 92 10.80 -5.99 -2.45
N PRO A 93 11.18 -7.14 -3.02
CA PRO A 93 11.63 -8.30 -2.25
C PRO A 93 12.86 -8.02 -1.39
N THR A 94 12.77 -8.35 -0.11
CA THR A 94 13.82 -8.21 0.91
C THR A 94 14.46 -9.55 1.27
N ALA A 95 14.60 -10.47 0.30
CA ALA A 95 15.07 -11.83 0.57
C ALA A 95 16.42 -11.84 1.31
N GLY A 96 16.45 -12.43 2.52
CA GLY A 96 17.65 -12.50 3.35
C GLY A 96 17.90 -11.27 4.23
N SER A 97 17.02 -10.28 4.23
CA SER A 97 17.05 -9.10 5.10
C SER A 97 15.69 -8.90 5.78
N GLU A 98 15.65 -8.12 6.85
CA GLU A 98 14.37 -7.74 7.46
C GLU A 98 13.54 -6.87 6.50
N ASN A 99 12.21 -6.97 6.61
CA ASN A 99 11.32 -6.05 5.92
C ASN A 99 11.55 -4.62 6.43
N ILE A 100 11.31 -3.65 5.55
CA ILE A 100 11.42 -2.24 5.92
C ILE A 100 10.35 -1.85 6.95
N PHE A 101 10.76 -1.12 7.98
CA PHE A 101 9.83 -0.42 8.87
C PHE A 101 9.27 0.80 8.15
N LEU A 102 7.96 0.98 8.23
CA LEU A 102 7.32 2.21 7.80
C LEU A 102 6.88 3.01 9.01
N TYR A 103 6.74 4.31 8.80
CA TYR A 103 6.16 5.24 9.75
C TYR A 103 4.87 5.79 9.17
N LYS A 104 3.87 5.94 10.03
CA LYS A 104 2.55 6.47 9.65
C LYS A 104 2.19 7.64 10.55
N ILE A 105 1.96 8.80 9.95
CA ILE A 105 1.61 10.02 10.69
C ILE A 105 0.52 10.80 9.96
N THR A 106 -0.42 11.35 10.74
CA THR A 106 -1.35 12.37 10.25
C THR A 106 -0.76 13.75 10.54
N THR A 107 -0.56 14.53 9.49
CA THR A 107 0.06 15.86 9.58
C THR A 107 -0.65 16.88 8.69
N ALA A 108 -0.39 18.15 8.91
CA ALA A 108 -0.87 19.23 8.07
C ALA A 108 0.20 19.66 7.08
N VAL A 109 -0.17 19.71 5.80
CA VAL A 109 0.71 20.21 4.74
C VAL A 109 0.98 21.70 4.96
N ILE A 110 2.25 22.09 4.86
CA ILE A 110 2.68 23.48 4.87
C ILE A 110 2.91 23.93 3.43
N GLU A 111 3.73 23.18 2.68
CA GLU A 111 4.11 23.50 1.32
C GLU A 111 4.52 22.23 0.57
N PHE A 112 4.33 22.23 -0.75
CA PHE A 112 4.94 21.24 -1.63
C PHE A 112 5.69 21.94 -2.76
N SER A 113 6.99 21.70 -2.85
CA SER A 113 7.81 22.26 -3.91
C SER A 113 8.91 21.29 -4.32
N SER A 114 9.19 21.22 -5.63
CA SER A 114 10.32 20.44 -6.18
C SER A 114 10.39 18.97 -5.72
N GLY A 115 9.23 18.31 -5.51
CA GLY A 115 9.19 16.91 -5.06
C GLY A 115 9.45 16.71 -3.56
N ILE A 116 9.41 17.80 -2.78
CA ILE A 116 9.53 17.80 -1.32
C ILE A 116 8.22 18.31 -0.73
N LEU A 117 7.66 17.52 0.17
CA LEU A 117 6.50 17.86 0.97
C LEU A 117 6.95 18.31 2.36
N SER A 118 6.72 19.58 2.67
CA SER A 118 6.95 20.15 4.00
C SER A 118 5.65 20.12 4.79
N THR A 119 5.73 19.61 6.01
CA THR A 119 4.59 19.45 6.91
C THR A 119 4.95 19.94 8.31
N LYS A 120 3.97 19.98 9.23
CA LYS A 120 4.25 20.32 10.63
C LYS A 120 5.22 19.35 11.32
N ASP A 121 5.34 18.13 10.81
CA ASP A 121 6.14 17.05 11.39
C ASP A 121 7.45 16.77 10.64
N GLY A 122 7.77 17.57 9.61
CA GLY A 122 9.03 17.50 8.89
C GLY A 122 8.90 17.55 7.37
N GLU A 123 10.00 17.24 6.69
CA GLU A 123 10.12 17.22 5.24
C GLU A 123 10.16 15.78 4.71
N PHE A 124 9.49 15.55 3.59
CA PHE A 124 9.31 14.24 3.01
C PHE A 124 9.51 14.27 1.49
N LYS A 125 10.38 13.40 0.97
CA LYS A 125 10.58 13.23 -0.48
C LYS A 125 9.43 12.43 -1.08
N THR A 126 9.00 12.81 -2.28
CA THR A 126 7.90 12.16 -3.00
C THR A 126 8.38 11.30 -4.16
N SER A 127 9.67 10.97 -4.23
CA SER A 127 10.30 10.24 -5.35
C SER A 127 9.72 8.86 -5.61
N LYS A 128 9.15 8.20 -4.59
CA LYS A 128 8.50 6.88 -4.69
C LYS A 128 7.00 6.93 -4.91
N LEU A 129 6.39 8.11 -4.97
CA LEU A 129 4.97 8.22 -5.25
C LEU A 129 4.70 8.06 -6.75
N GLU A 130 3.93 7.03 -7.09
CA GLU A 130 3.40 6.80 -8.43
C GLU A 130 2.20 7.74 -8.71
N THR A 131 2.43 9.05 -8.69
CA THR A 131 1.41 10.08 -8.95
C THR A 131 1.89 11.15 -9.92
N SER A 132 1.01 11.71 -10.75
CA SER A 132 1.36 12.84 -11.62
C SER A 132 1.60 14.11 -10.82
N ALA A 133 2.47 15.00 -11.31
CA ALA A 133 2.78 16.27 -10.65
C ALA A 133 1.53 17.15 -10.40
N GLU A 134 0.51 17.03 -11.27
CA GLU A 134 -0.77 17.73 -11.15
C GLU A 134 -1.60 17.19 -9.96
N LEU A 135 -1.62 15.87 -9.77
CA LEU A 135 -2.29 15.25 -8.61
C LEU A 135 -1.56 15.60 -7.32
N THR A 136 -0.23 15.48 -7.30
CA THR A 136 0.59 15.80 -6.13
C THR A 136 0.40 17.25 -5.67
N SER A 137 0.41 18.21 -6.61
CA SER A 137 0.19 19.63 -6.30
C SER A 137 -1.26 19.98 -5.90
N THR A 138 -2.24 19.20 -6.34
CA THR A 138 -3.64 19.39 -5.95
C THR A 138 -3.91 18.86 -4.54
N ILE A 139 -3.25 17.77 -4.16
CA ILE A 139 -3.42 17.09 -2.88
C ILE A 139 -2.61 17.80 -1.79
N PHE A 140 -1.37 18.20 -2.09
CA PHE A 140 -0.48 18.83 -1.12
C PHE A 140 -0.63 20.35 -1.08
N ARG A 141 -1.86 20.80 -0.79
CA ARG A 141 -2.16 22.22 -0.55
C ARG A 141 -1.94 22.57 0.92
N PRO A 142 -1.50 23.81 1.23
CA PRO A 142 -1.38 24.27 2.61
C PRO A 142 -2.65 24.01 3.43
N ASP A 143 -2.47 23.63 4.69
CA ASP A 143 -3.50 23.29 5.68
C ASP A 143 -4.33 22.03 5.37
N THR A 144 -3.99 21.28 4.33
CA THR A 144 -4.60 19.96 4.10
C THR A 144 -4.10 18.97 5.14
N GLU A 145 -5.01 18.34 5.89
CA GLU A 145 -4.67 17.18 6.73
C GLU A 145 -4.54 15.93 5.87
N ILE A 146 -3.38 15.28 5.99
CA ILE A 146 -3.07 14.06 5.26
C ILE A 146 -2.46 13.04 6.22
N THR A 147 -2.74 11.77 5.98
CA THR A 147 -1.99 10.67 6.58
C THR A 147 -0.93 10.23 5.58
N ILE A 148 0.34 10.27 5.97
CA ILE A 148 1.46 9.81 5.14
C ILE A 148 2.05 8.54 5.74
N THR A 149 2.36 7.60 4.86
CA THR A 149 3.19 6.44 5.17
C THR A 149 4.54 6.65 4.50
N TYR A 150 5.62 6.56 5.26
CA TYR A 150 6.96 6.88 4.78
C TYR A 150 8.01 5.94 5.39
N GLN A 151 9.17 5.86 4.74
CA GLN A 151 10.36 5.20 5.25
C GLN A 151 11.47 6.23 5.48
N THR A 152 12.38 5.96 6.42
CA THR A 152 13.59 6.78 6.60
C THR A 152 14.80 6.03 6.07
N LEU A 153 15.45 6.57 5.04
CA LEU A 153 16.66 6.01 4.46
C LEU A 153 17.78 7.04 4.50
N ASN A 154 18.92 6.69 5.08
CA ASN A 154 20.09 7.59 5.22
C ASN A 154 19.76 8.95 5.87
N GLY A 155 18.79 8.98 6.78
CA GLY A 155 18.35 10.20 7.47
C GLY A 155 17.33 11.05 6.71
N GLU A 156 16.88 10.59 5.54
CA GLU A 156 15.86 11.28 4.74
C GLU A 156 14.55 10.51 4.77
N ASN A 157 13.42 11.22 4.92
CA ASN A 157 12.10 10.62 4.87
C ASN A 157 11.59 10.58 3.43
N GLU A 158 11.10 9.42 3.01
CA GLU A 158 10.57 9.19 1.67
C GLU A 158 9.18 8.59 1.76
N ILE A 159 8.19 9.27 1.17
CA ILE A 159 6.78 8.85 1.19
C ILE A 159 6.61 7.64 0.27
N THR A 160 5.97 6.60 0.80
CA THR A 160 5.58 5.41 0.05
C THR A 160 4.10 5.45 -0.34
N SER A 161 3.25 6.01 0.51
CA SER A 161 1.83 6.23 0.22
C SER A 161 1.27 7.37 1.06
N PHE A 162 0.09 7.88 0.67
CA PHE A 162 -0.64 8.86 1.45
C PHE A 162 -2.15 8.62 1.33
N GLU A 163 -2.88 9.07 2.34
CA GLU A 163 -4.33 9.07 2.39
C GLU A 163 -4.80 10.48 2.73
N LEU A 164 -5.76 10.99 1.97
CA LEU A 164 -6.49 12.19 2.36
C LEU A 164 -7.42 11.84 3.50
N ARG A 165 -7.38 12.60 4.59
CA ARG A 165 -8.42 12.47 5.60
C ARG A 165 -9.73 12.96 4.96
N GLU A 166 -10.77 12.13 4.95
CA GLU A 166 -12.10 12.61 4.58
C GLU A 166 -12.40 13.85 5.40
N ALA A 167 -12.54 15.00 4.73
CA ALA A 167 -13.16 16.15 5.38
C ALA A 167 -14.51 15.62 5.89
N LYS A 168 -14.80 15.78 7.18
CA LYS A 168 -16.15 15.55 7.71
C LYS A 168 -17.11 16.22 6.74
N THR A 169 -17.78 15.44 5.91
CA THR A 169 -18.89 15.90 5.11
C THR A 169 -19.95 16.22 6.14
N GLU A 170 -20.07 17.50 6.51
CA GLU A 170 -21.38 17.98 6.91
C GLU A 170 -22.30 17.56 5.76
N GLU A 171 -23.36 16.81 6.08
CA GLU A 171 -24.37 16.40 5.11
C GLU A 171 -24.95 17.67 4.48
N THR A 172 -24.38 18.11 3.36
CA THR A 172 -24.97 19.17 2.58
C THR A 172 -26.19 18.57 1.91
N GLU A 173 -27.38 18.77 2.50
CA GLU A 173 -28.64 18.46 1.85
C GLU A 173 -28.72 19.29 0.56
N ILE A 174 -28.36 18.68 -0.58
CA ILE A 174 -28.48 19.32 -1.88
C ILE A 174 -29.96 19.30 -2.26
N THR A 175 -30.67 20.38 -1.95
CA THR A 175 -32.02 20.59 -2.48
C THR A 175 -31.92 20.91 -3.97
N ILE A 176 -32.15 19.90 -4.82
CA ILE A 176 -32.19 20.09 -6.27
C ILE A 176 -33.56 20.67 -6.62
N GLU A 177 -33.66 21.99 -6.74
CA GLU A 177 -34.83 22.59 -7.37
C GLU A 177 -34.87 22.21 -8.87
N ASN A 178 -36.05 21.77 -9.31
CA ASN A 178 -36.30 21.31 -10.67
C ASN A 178 -36.36 22.50 -11.65
N THR A 179 -35.20 23.03 -11.98
CA THR A 179 -34.99 24.00 -13.07
C THR A 179 -34.33 23.31 -14.26
N SER A 180 -34.59 23.83 -15.47
CA SER A 180 -34.17 23.29 -16.78
C SER A 180 -32.65 23.24 -17.04
N GLU A 181 -31.82 23.55 -16.05
CA GLU A 181 -30.37 23.47 -16.20
C GLU A 181 -29.86 22.03 -16.08
N PRO A 182 -28.89 21.63 -16.93
CA PRO A 182 -28.31 20.30 -16.90
C PRO A 182 -27.54 20.05 -15.60
N LEU A 183 -27.68 18.83 -15.07
CA LEU A 183 -27.20 18.41 -13.75
C LEU A 183 -25.73 18.75 -13.47
N TYR A 184 -24.86 18.70 -14.49
CA TYR A 184 -23.43 19.01 -14.34
C TYR A 184 -23.15 20.48 -13.99
N LYS A 185 -23.99 21.43 -14.42
CA LYS A 185 -23.88 22.85 -14.02
C LYS A 185 -24.29 23.07 -12.57
N LYS A 186 -25.29 22.33 -12.10
CA LYS A 186 -25.78 22.37 -10.71
C LYS A 186 -24.78 21.77 -9.73
N LEU A 187 -24.02 20.77 -10.16
CA LEU A 187 -22.97 20.13 -9.38
C LEU A 187 -21.63 20.88 -9.43
N LEU A 188 -21.44 21.78 -10.40
CA LEU A 188 -20.20 22.54 -10.60
C LEU A 188 -19.70 23.33 -9.37
N PRO A 189 -20.55 23.99 -8.56
CA PRO A 189 -20.09 24.66 -7.33
C PRO A 189 -19.82 23.69 -6.17
N TYR A 190 -20.38 22.48 -6.21
CA TYR A 190 -20.14 21.41 -5.22
C TYR A 190 -19.02 20.45 -5.64
N LEU A 191 -18.43 20.69 -6.81
CA LEU A 191 -17.25 20.02 -7.31
C LEU A 191 -16.04 20.50 -6.49
N THR A 192 -16.00 20.12 -5.22
CA THR A 192 -14.83 20.33 -4.37
C THR A 192 -13.71 19.43 -4.86
N THR A 193 -12.48 19.82 -4.55
CA THR A 193 -11.21 19.26 -5.03
C THR A 193 -11.14 17.72 -5.03
N LEU A 194 -11.84 17.04 -4.11
CA LEU A 194 -11.88 15.57 -4.05
C LEU A 194 -12.49 14.93 -5.32
N PHE A 195 -13.57 15.49 -5.85
CA PHE A 195 -14.23 14.92 -7.04
C PHE A 195 -13.46 15.24 -8.32
N ALA A 196 -12.77 16.38 -8.36
CA ALA A 196 -11.83 16.71 -9.44
C ALA A 196 -10.65 15.73 -9.47
N VAL A 197 -10.08 15.39 -8.31
CA VAL A 197 -9.01 14.37 -8.19
C VAL A 197 -9.49 12.99 -8.64
N ALA A 198 -10.71 12.58 -8.27
CA ALA A 198 -11.29 11.32 -8.74
C ALA A 198 -11.56 11.29 -10.27
N LEU A 199 -11.98 12.41 -10.85
CA LEU A 199 -12.17 12.53 -12.30
C LEU A 199 -10.84 12.56 -13.06
N LEU A 200 -9.81 13.22 -12.50
CA LEU A 200 -8.45 13.24 -13.04
C LEU A 200 -7.81 11.84 -12.99
N SER A 201 -7.95 11.11 -11.87
CA SER A 201 -7.42 9.74 -11.76
C SER A 201 -8.09 8.78 -12.74
N LEU A 202 -9.42 8.89 -12.93
CA LEU A 202 -10.16 8.14 -13.96
C LEU A 202 -9.72 8.51 -15.38
N TYR A 203 -9.42 9.79 -15.63
CA TYR A 203 -8.96 10.26 -16.93
C TYR A 203 -7.55 9.74 -17.26
N GLU A 204 -6.60 9.82 -16.32
CA GLU A 204 -5.24 9.31 -16.50
C GLU A 204 -5.21 7.78 -16.71
N ALA A 205 -5.99 7.03 -15.93
CA ALA A 205 -6.11 5.57 -16.08
C ALA A 205 -6.59 5.20 -17.50
N LYS A 206 -7.55 5.95 -18.04
CA LYS A 206 -8.10 5.72 -19.38
C LYS A 206 -7.12 6.11 -20.49
N LYS A 207 -6.33 7.16 -20.30
CA LYS A 207 -5.27 7.58 -21.22
C LYS A 207 -4.15 6.53 -21.31
N SER A 208 -3.66 6.05 -20.15
CA SER A 208 -2.63 5.01 -20.07
C SER A 208 -3.07 3.69 -20.73
N ALA A 209 -4.34 3.31 -20.55
CA ALA A 209 -4.92 2.14 -21.22
C ALA A 209 -5.00 2.29 -22.75
N LYS A 210 -5.12 3.51 -23.27
CA LYS A 210 -5.18 3.80 -24.71
C LYS A 210 -3.79 3.80 -25.36
N GLU A 211 -2.78 4.32 -24.67
CA GLU A 211 -1.39 4.32 -25.14
C GLU A 211 -0.79 2.91 -25.21
N LYS A 212 -1.13 2.03 -24.26
CA LYS A 212 -0.74 0.61 -24.29
C LYS A 212 -1.37 -0.18 -25.45
N ARG A 213 -2.54 0.24 -25.95
CA ARG A 213 -3.21 -0.39 -27.10
C ARG A 213 -2.66 0.04 -28.46
N HIS A 214 -1.84 1.08 -28.52
CA HIS A 214 -1.22 1.57 -29.76
C HIS A 214 0.25 1.13 -29.93
N THR A 215 0.81 0.43 -28.95
CA THR A 215 2.20 -0.05 -28.93
C THR A 215 2.33 -1.59 -28.99
N THR A 216 1.23 -2.31 -29.22
CA THR A 216 1.21 -3.76 -29.50
C THR A 216 0.67 -3.98 -30.91
#